data_AF-A0A949D0V3-F1
#
_entry.id   AF-A0A949D0V3-F1
#
_cell.length_a   1.000
_cell.length_b   1.000
_cell.length_c   1.000
_cell.angle_alpha   90.00
_cell.angle_beta   90.00
_cell.angle_gamma   90.00
#
_symmetry.space_group_name_H-M   'P 1'
#
loop_
_entity.id
_entity.type
_entity.pdbx_description
1 polymer ?
#
loop_
_entity_poly.entity_id
_entity_poly.type
_entity_poly.pdbx_seq_one_letter_code
_entity_poly.pdbx_strand_id
1 'polypeptide(L)'
;MSSTTWLTITTRTEREYRMPLRAFLAALVLGVFASQARATDVVGYGEAYNALYSVDLTARTAVLIGGSGLINGQQTPSNITGLTFNPAGILYAVWDAGQVKILVTVNKGTGIVTPVGTFNFNGNTQFDLALAFTSDGSLWMSSSNGQLWQVDPATATATPVANLGIKITGLTAKGMALYGTGGLGNNNFYSIDAANGTATLIGSYGSTANPISFVSPAFDSSGELWGILDYIPPLSTTYLQWSDLAQISLSTGALTDLGSITPPSSYSVNSPTFQNLSYVGIRGLAIAPNAFAGQNIVSTPALSWRAIAALIVLTLLLGGTWLRRRRPSC
;
A
#
# COMPACT_ATOMS: atom_id res chain seq x y z
N MET A 1 -46.94 -78.83 -6.52
CA MET A 1 -45.49 -79.01 -6.26
C MET A 1 -44.90 -77.64 -6.02
N SER A 2 -44.69 -77.30 -4.74
CA SER A 2 -44.22 -75.99 -4.27
C SER A 2 -42.70 -76.06 -4.12
N SER A 3 -41.98 -75.11 -4.72
CA SER A 3 -40.53 -74.94 -4.57
C SER A 3 -40.27 -73.56 -3.99
N THR A 4 -39.82 -73.51 -2.74
CA THR A 4 -39.51 -72.30 -2.00
C THR A 4 -37.99 -72.13 -1.95
N THR A 5 -37.46 -71.22 -2.76
CA THR A 5 -36.04 -70.88 -2.80
C THR A 5 -35.77 -69.73 -1.82
N TRP A 6 -34.97 -69.98 -0.79
CA TRP A 6 -34.55 -68.96 0.18
C TRP A 6 -33.32 -68.20 -0.34
N LEU A 7 -33.41 -66.87 -0.41
CA LEU A 7 -32.33 -65.96 -0.76
C LEU A 7 -31.65 -65.45 0.53
N THR A 8 -30.40 -65.86 0.77
CA THR A 8 -29.60 -65.37 1.90
C THR A 8 -28.95 -64.03 1.53
N ILE A 9 -29.39 -62.93 2.14
CA ILE A 9 -28.80 -61.61 1.98
C ILE A 9 -27.69 -61.44 3.03
N THR A 10 -26.43 -61.41 2.58
CA THR A 10 -25.28 -61.11 3.44
C THR A 10 -25.09 -59.60 3.52
N THR A 11 -25.50 -58.98 4.63
CA THR A 11 -25.25 -57.56 4.89
C THR A 11 -23.77 -57.33 5.16
N ARG A 12 -23.09 -56.67 4.22
CA ARG A 12 -21.69 -56.21 4.34
C ARG A 12 -21.67 -55.02 5.31
N THR A 13 -21.11 -55.23 6.50
CA THR A 13 -20.95 -54.20 7.54
C THR A 13 -20.04 -53.09 7.02
N GLU A 14 -20.60 -51.91 6.75
CA GLU A 14 -19.79 -50.72 6.49
C GLU A 14 -19.03 -50.35 7.76
N ARG A 15 -17.70 -50.49 7.72
CA ARG A 15 -16.82 -49.92 8.74
C ARG A 15 -16.85 -48.40 8.55
N GLU A 16 -17.60 -47.70 9.40
CA GLU A 16 -17.47 -46.26 9.59
C GLU A 16 -15.98 -45.96 9.85
N TYR A 17 -15.29 -45.37 8.87
CA TYR A 17 -13.97 -44.76 9.07
C TYR A 17 -14.15 -43.49 9.91
N ARG A 18 -14.46 -43.67 11.19
CA ARG A 18 -14.32 -42.59 12.18
C ARG A 18 -12.83 -42.33 12.29
N MET A 19 -12.38 -41.26 11.65
CA MET A 19 -11.02 -40.77 11.88
C MET A 19 -10.85 -40.66 13.40
N PRO A 20 -9.85 -41.33 13.99
CA PRO A 20 -9.62 -41.20 15.41
C PRO A 20 -9.45 -39.71 15.70
N LEU A 21 -10.12 -39.20 16.74
CA LEU A 21 -10.12 -37.78 17.13
C LEU A 21 -8.71 -37.13 17.11
N ARG A 22 -7.68 -37.95 17.29
CA ARG A 22 -6.25 -37.62 17.20
C ARG A 22 -5.79 -37.18 15.79
N ALA A 23 -6.23 -37.87 14.74
CA ALA A 23 -5.95 -37.50 13.35
C ALA A 23 -6.66 -36.19 12.98
N PHE A 24 -7.88 -35.98 13.49
CA PHE A 24 -8.63 -34.75 13.30
C PHE A 24 -7.95 -33.56 14.00
N LEU A 25 -7.49 -33.73 15.24
CA LEU A 25 -6.75 -32.69 15.97
C LEU A 25 -5.38 -32.40 15.35
N ALA A 26 -4.65 -33.41 14.88
CA ALA A 26 -3.38 -33.22 14.20
C ALA A 26 -3.55 -32.50 12.85
N ALA A 27 -4.58 -32.84 12.07
CA ALA A 27 -4.92 -32.13 10.83
C ALA A 27 -5.37 -30.69 11.09
N LEU A 28 -6.09 -30.43 12.18
CA LEU A 28 -6.51 -29.08 12.57
C LEU A 28 -5.32 -28.22 13.01
N VAL A 29 -4.38 -28.79 13.77
CA VAL A 29 -3.13 -28.12 14.15
C VAL A 29 -2.24 -27.85 12.92
N LEU A 30 -2.04 -28.85 12.05
CA LEU A 30 -1.30 -28.66 10.79
C LEU A 30 -2.00 -27.68 9.83
N GLY A 31 -3.33 -27.66 9.78
CA GLY A 31 -4.10 -26.70 8.99
C GLY A 31 -3.99 -25.25 9.52
N VAL A 32 -3.90 -25.07 10.84
CA VAL A 32 -3.72 -23.75 11.48
C VAL A 32 -2.28 -23.23 11.33
N PHE A 33 -1.26 -24.11 11.23
CA PHE A 33 0.14 -23.70 11.04
C PHE A 33 0.62 -23.69 9.58
N ALA A 34 -0.07 -24.40 8.68
CA ALA A 34 0.18 -24.35 7.23
C ALA A 34 -0.61 -23.25 6.52
N SER A 35 -1.36 -22.40 7.25
CA SER A 35 -1.77 -21.11 6.72
C SER A 35 -0.49 -20.33 6.46
N GLN A 36 -0.08 -20.36 5.19
CA GLN A 36 1.18 -19.86 4.70
C GLN A 36 1.49 -18.54 5.38
N ALA A 37 2.71 -18.42 5.91
CA ALA A 37 3.36 -17.13 6.00
C ALA A 37 3.39 -16.60 4.56
N ARG A 38 2.31 -15.95 4.13
CA ARG A 38 2.36 -15.11 2.94
C ARG A 38 3.53 -14.18 3.20
N ALA A 39 4.49 -14.16 2.28
CA ALA A 39 5.43 -13.06 2.22
C ALA A 39 4.59 -11.81 2.45
N THR A 40 4.90 -11.05 3.50
CA THR A 40 4.12 -9.86 3.90
C THR A 40 3.84 -9.08 2.64
N ASP A 41 2.59 -9.12 2.17
CA ASP A 41 2.20 -8.48 0.92
C ASP A 41 2.67 -7.03 1.04
N VAL A 42 3.46 -6.55 0.07
CA VAL A 42 3.94 -5.16 0.12
C VAL A 42 2.71 -4.29 -0.10
N VAL A 43 2.18 -3.74 0.99
CA VAL A 43 0.99 -2.90 0.97
C VAL A 43 1.42 -1.45 0.82
N GLY A 44 1.09 -0.86 -0.33
CA GLY A 44 1.09 0.58 -0.53
C GLY A 44 -0.25 1.18 -0.11
N TYR A 45 -0.24 2.50 0.09
CA TYR A 45 -1.45 3.32 0.18
C TYR A 45 -1.52 4.16 -1.07
N GLY A 46 -2.70 4.26 -1.67
CA GLY A 46 -2.92 5.15 -2.80
C GLY A 46 -4.16 6.02 -2.57
N GLU A 47 -4.12 7.23 -3.10
CA GLU A 47 -5.25 8.15 -3.06
C GLU A 47 -5.92 8.30 -4.44
N ALA A 48 -7.24 8.39 -4.43
CA ALA A 48 -8.05 8.72 -5.59
C ALA A 48 -9.05 9.82 -5.19
N TYR A 49 -8.75 11.08 -5.58
CA TYR A 49 -9.53 12.29 -5.29
C TYR A 49 -9.80 12.57 -3.80
N ASN A 50 -10.72 11.86 -3.16
CA ASN A 50 -11.05 11.99 -1.74
C ASN A 50 -11.03 10.66 -0.98
N ALA A 51 -10.57 9.58 -1.62
CA ALA A 51 -10.59 8.23 -1.07
C ALA A 51 -9.16 7.69 -0.90
N LEU A 52 -8.97 6.93 0.16
CA LEU A 52 -7.75 6.18 0.44
C LEU A 52 -7.96 4.69 0.13
N TYR A 53 -6.97 4.07 -0.50
CA TYR A 53 -6.95 2.66 -0.85
C TYR A 53 -5.72 1.99 -0.24
N SER A 54 -5.87 0.74 0.17
CA SER A 54 -4.75 -0.18 0.30
C SER A 54 -4.47 -0.79 -1.06
N VAL A 55 -3.23 -0.75 -1.51
CA VAL A 55 -2.78 -1.29 -2.80
C VAL A 55 -1.84 -2.46 -2.53
N ASP A 56 -2.24 -3.64 -2.97
CA ASP A 56 -1.37 -4.81 -3.02
C ASP A 56 -0.54 -4.74 -4.31
N LEU A 57 0.76 -4.45 -4.15
CA LEU A 57 1.68 -4.27 -5.27
C LEU A 57 1.98 -5.59 -6.00
N THR A 58 1.81 -6.74 -5.33
CA THR A 58 2.05 -8.06 -5.94
C THR A 58 0.83 -8.50 -6.73
N ALA A 59 -0.35 -8.41 -6.14
CA ALA A 59 -1.59 -8.78 -6.80
C ALA A 59 -2.07 -7.72 -7.82
N ARG A 60 -1.52 -6.49 -7.75
CA ARG A 60 -2.03 -5.30 -8.46
C ARG A 60 -3.51 -5.08 -8.18
N THR A 61 -3.87 -5.17 -6.90
CA THR A 61 -5.24 -4.94 -6.47
C THR A 61 -5.35 -3.78 -5.49
N ALA A 62 -6.45 -3.04 -5.56
CA ALA A 62 -6.74 -1.94 -4.65
C ALA A 62 -8.08 -2.13 -3.94
N VAL A 63 -8.07 -1.94 -2.62
CA VAL A 63 -9.26 -2.04 -1.76
C VAL A 63 -9.49 -0.69 -1.09
N LEU A 64 -10.72 -0.20 -1.15
CA LEU A 64 -11.12 1.05 -0.50
C LEU A 64 -10.99 0.91 1.02
N ILE A 65 -10.22 1.79 1.63
CA ILE A 65 -10.16 1.94 3.09
C ILE A 65 -11.29 2.87 3.54
N GLY A 66 -11.43 4.03 2.90
CA GLY A 66 -12.46 5.00 3.23
C GLY A 66 -12.22 6.36 2.60
N GLY A 67 -13.16 7.28 2.83
CA GLY A 67 -13.08 8.66 2.36
C GLY A 67 -12.39 9.59 3.37
N SER A 68 -12.03 10.78 2.90
CA SER A 68 -11.38 11.84 3.67
C SER A 68 -12.19 12.36 4.88
N GLY A 69 -13.48 12.03 4.96
CA GLY A 69 -14.36 12.45 6.05
C GLY A 69 -14.80 13.91 5.92
N LEU A 70 -15.45 14.42 6.98
CA LEU A 70 -15.89 15.82 7.05
C LEU A 70 -14.99 16.61 8.00
N ILE A 71 -14.55 17.79 7.56
CA ILE A 71 -13.94 18.79 8.42
C ILE A 71 -15.04 19.73 8.91
N ASN A 72 -15.12 19.91 10.23
CA ASN A 72 -16.13 20.73 10.91
C ASN A 72 -17.58 20.38 10.52
N GLY A 73 -17.82 19.14 10.10
CA GLY A 73 -19.15 18.66 9.70
C GLY A 73 -19.68 19.21 8.37
N GLN A 74 -18.87 19.95 7.60
CA GLN A 74 -19.36 20.65 6.40
C GLN A 74 -18.56 20.38 5.12
N GLN A 75 -17.24 20.29 5.21
CA GLN A 75 -16.39 20.18 4.01
C GLN A 75 -15.76 18.80 3.92
N THR A 76 -15.98 18.11 2.81
CA THR A 76 -15.27 16.87 2.47
C THR A 76 -13.99 17.23 1.73
N PRO A 77 -12.80 16.96 2.28
CA PRO A 77 -11.56 17.19 1.56
C PRO A 77 -11.51 16.38 0.27
N SER A 78 -11.13 17.04 -0.81
CA SER A 78 -11.15 16.51 -2.16
C SER A 78 -9.88 16.91 -2.88
N ASN A 79 -9.53 16.21 -3.97
CA ASN A 79 -8.26 16.43 -4.65
C ASN A 79 -7.07 16.35 -3.67
N ILE A 80 -7.04 15.27 -2.89
CA ILE A 80 -5.91 14.88 -2.06
C ILE A 80 -4.80 14.39 -2.99
N THR A 81 -3.57 14.88 -2.78
CA THR A 81 -2.39 14.52 -3.58
C THR A 81 -1.15 14.38 -2.70
N GLY A 82 -0.06 13.87 -3.27
CA GLY A 82 1.25 13.91 -2.63
C GLY A 82 1.33 13.08 -1.36
N LEU A 83 0.71 11.89 -1.38
CA LEU A 83 0.70 10.99 -0.25
C LEU A 83 2.12 10.56 0.13
N THR A 84 2.49 10.69 1.41
CA THR A 84 3.84 10.32 1.88
C THR A 84 3.88 9.94 3.36
N PHE A 85 4.82 9.08 3.74
CA PHE A 85 5.04 8.70 5.13
C PHE A 85 6.15 9.53 5.76
N ASN A 86 5.92 10.03 6.97
CA ASN A 86 7.02 10.51 7.80
C ASN A 86 7.78 9.33 8.44
N PRO A 87 8.95 9.59 9.07
CA PRO A 87 9.72 8.54 9.74
C PRO A 87 9.04 7.80 10.90
N ALA A 88 8.02 8.41 11.50
CA ALA A 88 7.21 7.79 12.54
C ALA A 88 6.05 6.93 11.98
N GLY A 89 5.90 6.83 10.65
CA GLY A 89 4.83 6.07 10.01
C GLY A 89 3.46 6.77 10.01
N ILE A 90 3.44 8.08 10.23
CA ILE A 90 2.27 8.95 10.02
C ILE A 90 2.18 9.28 8.54
N LEU A 91 0.97 9.13 7.98
CA LEU A 91 0.68 9.41 6.58
C LEU A 91 0.27 10.87 6.43
N TYR A 92 0.93 11.58 5.54
CA TYR A 92 0.67 12.97 5.17
C TYR A 92 0.21 13.05 3.72
N ALA A 93 -0.53 14.09 3.40
CA ALA A 93 -0.91 14.45 2.05
C ALA A 93 -1.15 15.96 1.95
N VAL A 94 -1.34 16.44 0.73
CA VAL A 94 -1.86 17.78 0.46
C VAL A 94 -3.33 17.68 0.13
N TRP A 95 -4.13 18.51 0.78
CA TRP A 95 -5.49 18.80 0.35
C TRP A 95 -5.50 20.08 -0.49
N ASP A 96 -5.81 19.94 -1.78
CA ASP A 96 -6.07 21.07 -2.66
C ASP A 96 -7.53 21.54 -2.52
N ALA A 97 -7.75 22.52 -1.66
CA ALA A 97 -9.04 23.17 -1.44
C ALA A 97 -9.28 24.34 -2.41
N GLY A 98 -8.72 24.26 -3.63
CA GLY A 98 -8.79 25.32 -4.63
C GLY A 98 -7.83 26.46 -4.28
N GLN A 99 -8.35 27.58 -3.77
CA GLN A 99 -7.54 28.78 -3.52
C GLN A 99 -6.53 28.63 -2.39
N VAL A 100 -6.74 27.65 -1.52
CA VAL A 100 -5.83 27.33 -0.42
C VAL A 100 -5.39 25.87 -0.53
N LYS A 101 -4.16 25.62 -0.12
CA LYS A 101 -3.56 24.29 -0.06
C LYS A 101 -3.28 24.00 1.41
N ILE A 102 -3.67 22.81 1.87
CA ILE A 102 -3.64 22.46 3.28
C ILE A 102 -2.82 21.18 3.43
N LEU A 103 -1.82 21.20 4.32
CA LEU A 103 -1.16 19.97 4.75
C LEU A 103 -2.11 19.22 5.67
N VAL A 104 -2.31 17.93 5.41
CA VAL A 104 -3.17 17.06 6.21
C VAL A 104 -2.41 15.80 6.64
N THR A 105 -2.82 15.24 7.78
CA THR A 105 -2.51 13.84 8.11
C THR A 105 -3.69 12.95 7.70
N VAL A 106 -3.42 11.70 7.38
CA VAL A 106 -4.43 10.73 6.91
C VAL A 106 -4.45 9.51 7.82
N ASN A 107 -5.62 9.17 8.35
CA ASN A 107 -5.80 7.96 9.14
C ASN A 107 -5.85 6.72 8.23
N LYS A 108 -4.84 5.86 8.34
CA LYS A 108 -4.66 4.67 7.49
C LYS A 108 -5.75 3.60 7.64
N GLY A 109 -6.49 3.59 8.75
CA GLY A 109 -7.57 2.62 8.98
C GLY A 109 -8.94 3.09 8.49
N THR A 110 -9.10 4.39 8.22
CA THR A 110 -10.41 4.98 7.92
C THR A 110 -10.42 5.91 6.71
N GLY A 111 -9.27 6.37 6.24
CA GLY A 111 -9.13 7.40 5.20
C GLY A 111 -9.35 8.84 5.69
N ILE A 112 -9.83 9.04 6.93
CA ILE A 112 -10.18 10.37 7.44
C ILE A 112 -8.94 11.24 7.53
N VAL A 113 -9.04 12.48 7.03
CA VAL A 113 -7.95 13.45 7.07
C VAL A 113 -8.11 14.43 8.23
N THR A 114 -7.00 14.87 8.82
CA THR A 114 -6.94 15.90 9.87
C THR A 114 -6.03 17.03 9.41
N PRO A 115 -6.51 18.29 9.35
CA PRO A 115 -5.68 19.44 8.99
C PRO A 115 -4.50 19.62 9.95
N VAL A 116 -3.34 19.91 9.37
CA VAL A 116 -2.15 20.36 10.08
C VAL A 116 -2.07 21.89 10.01
N GLY A 117 -2.14 22.43 8.80
CA GLY A 117 -2.06 23.87 8.56
C GLY A 117 -2.21 24.23 7.09
N THR A 118 -2.49 25.50 6.82
CA THR A 118 -2.55 26.05 5.46
C THR A 118 -1.16 26.49 5.03
N PHE A 119 -0.76 26.13 3.81
CA PHE A 119 0.52 26.59 3.26
C PHE A 119 0.51 28.11 3.05
N ASN A 120 1.65 28.75 3.31
CA ASN A 120 1.89 30.19 3.22
C ASN A 120 2.23 30.67 1.80
N PHE A 121 1.57 30.14 0.77
CA PHE A 121 1.77 30.58 -0.61
C PHE A 121 1.07 31.93 -0.88
N ASN A 122 1.65 32.73 -1.76
CA ASN A 122 0.97 33.87 -2.35
C ASN A 122 0.25 33.43 -3.63
N GLY A 123 -1.08 33.26 -3.54
CA GLY A 123 -1.94 32.90 -4.66
C GLY A 123 -2.09 31.39 -4.88
N ASN A 124 -2.75 31.03 -5.99
CA ASN A 124 -3.15 29.66 -6.32
C ASN A 124 -2.47 29.16 -7.61
N THR A 125 -1.16 29.34 -7.72
CA THR A 125 -0.38 28.96 -8.92
C THR A 125 0.38 27.65 -8.73
N GLN A 126 0.26 27.04 -7.55
CA GLN A 126 0.86 25.75 -7.23
C GLN A 126 -0.16 24.65 -7.52
N PHE A 127 0.12 23.84 -8.53
CA PHE A 127 -0.68 22.70 -8.92
C PHE A 127 0.15 21.42 -8.81
N ASP A 128 -0.55 20.29 -8.71
CA ASP A 128 0.04 18.94 -8.71
C ASP A 128 1.17 18.81 -7.69
N LEU A 129 0.82 19.10 -6.44
CA LEU A 129 1.76 19.07 -5.32
C LEU A 129 2.08 17.62 -4.96
N ALA A 130 3.38 17.34 -4.85
CA ALA A 130 3.91 16.07 -4.36
C ALA A 130 4.76 16.30 -3.11
N LEU A 131 4.74 15.33 -2.19
CA LEU A 131 5.48 15.39 -0.93
C LEU A 131 6.45 14.21 -0.81
N ALA A 132 7.56 14.43 -0.13
CA ALA A 132 8.47 13.37 0.29
C ALA A 132 9.13 13.71 1.62
N PHE A 133 9.15 12.75 2.55
CA PHE A 133 10.02 12.84 3.72
C PHE A 133 11.36 12.19 3.44
N THR A 134 12.45 12.88 3.77
CA THR A 134 13.77 12.26 3.92
C THR A 134 13.92 11.60 5.29
N SER A 135 14.93 10.74 5.44
CA SER A 135 15.13 9.93 6.65
C SER A 135 15.44 10.71 7.92
N ASP A 136 15.87 11.96 7.78
CA ASP A 136 16.09 12.92 8.88
C ASP A 136 14.78 13.58 9.36
N GLY A 137 13.65 13.32 8.70
CA GLY A 137 12.35 13.91 9.02
C GLY A 137 12.05 15.22 8.31
N SER A 138 12.94 15.69 7.42
CA SER A 138 12.65 16.87 6.58
C SER A 138 11.56 16.55 5.57
N LEU A 139 10.51 17.38 5.52
CA LEU A 139 9.45 17.29 4.51
C LEU A 139 9.77 18.18 3.33
N TRP A 140 9.77 17.60 2.14
CA TRP A 140 10.00 18.28 0.89
C TRP A 140 8.72 18.27 0.06
N MET A 141 8.55 19.31 -0.74
CA MET A 141 7.40 19.45 -1.61
C MET A 141 7.81 20.02 -2.96
N SER A 142 7.26 19.46 -4.04
CA SER A 142 7.42 19.96 -5.40
C SER A 142 6.07 20.33 -6.01
N SER A 143 6.08 21.04 -7.13
CA SER A 143 4.88 21.36 -7.91
C SER A 143 5.13 21.30 -9.41
N SER A 144 4.06 21.27 -10.19
CA SER A 144 4.13 21.31 -11.66
C SER A 144 4.65 22.63 -12.25
N ASN A 145 4.89 23.66 -11.44
CA ASN A 145 5.58 24.89 -11.89
C ASN A 145 7.11 24.85 -11.69
N GLY A 146 7.63 23.74 -11.15
CA GLY A 146 9.06 23.50 -10.93
C GLY A 146 9.61 24.02 -9.61
N GLN A 147 8.82 24.72 -8.80
CA GLN A 147 9.26 25.15 -7.47
C GLN A 147 9.39 23.94 -6.51
N LEU A 148 10.47 23.97 -5.71
CA LEU A 148 10.77 23.09 -4.60
C LEU A 148 10.70 23.88 -3.29
N TRP A 149 10.10 23.30 -2.26
CA TRP A 149 10.05 23.84 -0.91
C TRP A 149 10.52 22.81 0.11
N GLN A 150 11.07 23.32 1.21
CA GLN A 150 11.09 22.60 2.47
C GLN A 150 9.88 23.03 3.29
N VAL A 151 9.17 22.06 3.87
CA VAL A 151 7.93 22.27 4.61
C VAL A 151 8.15 21.90 6.07
N ASP A 152 7.66 22.73 6.99
CA ASP A 152 7.51 22.36 8.39
C ASP A 152 6.26 21.46 8.56
N PRO A 153 6.41 20.17 8.88
CA PRO A 153 5.29 19.24 8.99
C PRO A 153 4.41 19.46 10.23
N ALA A 154 4.79 20.36 11.15
CA ALA A 154 3.98 20.73 12.31
C ALA A 154 3.09 21.95 12.05
N THR A 155 3.52 22.88 11.18
CA THR A 155 2.83 24.16 10.94
C THR A 155 2.35 24.35 9.51
N ALA A 156 2.76 23.49 8.57
CA ALA A 156 2.59 23.65 7.13
C ALA A 156 3.30 24.89 6.55
N THR A 157 4.26 25.48 7.27
CA THR A 157 5.06 26.58 6.72
C THR A 157 5.97 26.04 5.60
N ALA A 158 5.78 26.53 4.38
CA ALA A 158 6.60 26.19 3.21
C ALA A 158 7.63 27.29 2.95
N THR A 159 8.90 26.92 3.00
CA THR A 159 10.04 27.79 2.68
C THR A 159 10.53 27.46 1.28
N PRO A 160 10.48 28.40 0.32
CA PRO A 160 10.97 28.15 -1.03
C PRO A 160 12.48 27.89 -1.00
N VAL A 161 12.92 26.83 -1.65
CA VAL A 161 14.33 26.44 -1.71
C VAL A 161 14.91 26.77 -3.07
N ALA A 162 14.26 26.32 -4.14
CA ALA A 162 14.71 26.57 -5.51
C ALA A 162 13.62 26.34 -6.55
N ASN A 163 13.86 26.85 -7.77
CA ASN A 163 13.12 26.46 -8.95
C ASN A 163 13.95 25.45 -9.74
N LEU A 164 13.44 24.23 -9.89
CA LEU A 164 14.08 23.11 -10.59
C LEU A 164 14.15 23.32 -12.11
N GLY A 165 13.41 24.29 -12.66
CA GLY A 165 13.30 24.55 -14.10
C GLY A 165 12.54 23.48 -14.89
N ILE A 166 12.06 22.44 -14.20
CA ILE A 166 11.33 21.30 -14.77
C ILE A 166 10.11 20.96 -13.93
N LYS A 167 9.08 20.41 -14.55
CA LYS A 167 7.85 19.99 -13.86
C LYS A 167 8.10 18.67 -13.14
N ILE A 168 8.05 18.67 -11.82
CA ILE A 168 8.11 17.48 -10.96
C ILE A 168 6.78 17.32 -10.25
N THR A 169 6.02 16.32 -10.68
CA THR A 169 4.64 16.06 -10.24
C THR A 169 4.51 14.87 -9.31
N GLY A 170 5.56 14.06 -9.18
CA GLY A 170 5.72 13.08 -8.11
C GLY A 170 7.09 13.23 -7.47
N LEU A 171 7.16 13.01 -6.16
CA LEU A 171 8.36 13.22 -5.36
C LEU A 171 8.51 12.05 -4.38
N THR A 172 9.72 11.55 -4.22
CA THR A 172 10.03 10.51 -3.24
C THR A 172 11.45 10.68 -2.70
N ALA A 173 11.79 9.92 -1.67
CA ALA A 173 13.11 9.96 -1.06
C ALA A 173 13.65 8.56 -0.76
N LYS A 174 14.98 8.41 -0.87
CA LYS A 174 15.71 7.24 -0.37
C LYS A 174 16.84 7.74 0.54
N GLY A 175 16.66 7.55 1.85
CA GLY A 175 17.54 8.18 2.84
C GLY A 175 17.41 9.71 2.77
N MET A 176 18.51 10.40 2.48
CA MET A 176 18.54 11.86 2.28
C MET A 176 18.43 12.28 0.81
N ALA A 177 18.46 11.34 -0.13
CA ALA A 177 18.40 11.66 -1.55
C ALA A 177 16.94 11.81 -2.01
N LEU A 178 16.66 12.90 -2.72
CA LEU A 178 15.37 13.16 -3.35
C LEU A 178 15.36 12.71 -4.81
N TYR A 179 14.22 12.18 -5.23
CA TYR A 179 13.95 11.78 -6.59
C TYR A 179 12.60 12.31 -7.05
N GLY A 180 12.54 12.75 -8.30
CA GLY A 180 11.37 13.35 -8.89
C GLY A 180 10.94 12.64 -10.16
N THR A 181 9.65 12.44 -10.30
CA THR A 181 9.02 11.99 -11.54
C THR A 181 8.38 13.18 -12.23
N GLY A 182 8.72 13.36 -13.50
CA GLY A 182 8.00 14.25 -14.39
C GLY A 182 6.60 13.73 -14.70
N GLY A 183 5.73 14.65 -15.11
CA GLY A 183 4.39 14.37 -15.63
C GLY A 183 3.98 15.48 -16.58
N LEU A 184 2.74 15.43 -17.08
CA LEU A 184 2.17 16.48 -17.94
C LEU A 184 3.04 16.80 -19.17
N GLY A 185 3.47 15.74 -19.88
CA GLY A 185 4.34 15.83 -21.05
C GLY A 185 5.84 15.73 -20.75
N ASN A 186 6.23 15.66 -19.47
CA ASN A 186 7.60 15.36 -19.05
C ASN A 186 7.74 13.90 -18.61
N ASN A 187 8.07 12.99 -19.54
CA ASN A 187 8.18 11.55 -19.24
C ASN A 187 9.60 11.15 -18.81
N ASN A 188 10.09 11.80 -17.76
CA ASN A 188 11.47 11.66 -17.30
C ASN A 188 11.57 11.49 -15.78
N PHE A 189 12.64 10.83 -15.34
CA PHE A 189 12.98 10.61 -13.96
C PHE A 189 14.27 11.34 -13.59
N TYR A 190 14.30 11.94 -12.39
CA TYR A 190 15.35 12.85 -11.96
C TYR A 190 15.85 12.55 -10.57
N SER A 191 17.13 12.76 -10.32
CA SER A 191 17.65 13.03 -8.98
C SER A 191 17.52 14.52 -8.69
N ILE A 192 17.27 14.87 -7.43
CA ILE A 192 17.13 16.26 -6.99
C ILE A 192 18.15 16.51 -5.88
N ASP A 193 19.04 17.46 -6.12
CA ASP A 193 19.88 18.04 -5.08
C ASP A 193 19.09 19.16 -4.40
N ALA A 194 18.63 18.89 -3.18
CA ALA A 194 17.82 19.82 -2.42
C ALA A 194 18.62 21.03 -1.90
N ALA A 195 19.95 20.91 -1.73
CA ALA A 195 20.78 22.00 -1.24
C ALA A 195 21.02 23.05 -2.33
N ASN A 196 21.22 22.59 -3.56
CA ASN A 196 21.50 23.45 -4.71
C ASN A 196 20.29 23.67 -5.62
N GLY A 197 19.16 23.02 -5.34
CA GLY A 197 17.94 23.18 -6.12
C GLY A 197 18.05 22.65 -7.55
N THR A 198 18.93 21.68 -7.78
CA THR A 198 19.25 21.20 -9.13
C THR A 198 18.60 19.84 -9.36
N ALA A 199 17.82 19.72 -10.43
CA ALA A 199 17.34 18.43 -10.90
C ALA A 199 18.25 17.90 -12.01
N THR A 200 18.74 16.68 -11.85
CA THR A 200 19.59 16.00 -12.83
C THR A 200 18.83 14.83 -13.45
N LEU A 201 18.75 14.80 -14.77
CA LEU A 201 18.08 13.72 -15.51
C LEU A 201 18.81 12.39 -15.26
N ILE A 202 18.07 11.40 -14.77
CA ILE A 202 18.52 10.00 -14.70
C ILE A 202 18.19 9.30 -16.02
N GLY A 203 16.97 9.50 -16.52
CA GLY A 203 16.57 9.03 -17.85
C GLY A 203 15.07 9.17 -18.10
N SER A 204 14.64 8.68 -19.26
CA SER A 204 13.24 8.72 -19.68
C SER A 204 12.51 7.43 -19.32
N TYR A 205 11.20 7.52 -19.07
CA TYR A 205 10.33 6.35 -18.88
C TYR A 205 10.36 5.39 -20.07
N GLY A 206 10.72 5.89 -21.26
CA GLY A 206 10.69 5.16 -22.53
C GLY A 206 9.43 5.46 -23.34
N SER A 207 9.22 4.70 -24.41
CA SER A 207 7.98 4.79 -25.20
C SER A 207 6.87 3.99 -24.53
N THR A 208 5.89 4.68 -23.96
CA THR A 208 4.65 4.07 -23.47
C THR A 208 3.57 4.16 -24.56
N ALA A 209 2.68 3.16 -24.61
CA ALA A 209 1.56 3.18 -25.56
C ALA A 209 0.57 4.33 -25.27
N ASN A 210 0.45 4.69 -23.98
CA ASN A 210 -0.44 5.74 -23.47
C ASN A 210 0.38 6.91 -22.91
N PRO A 211 -0.04 8.18 -23.12
CA PRO A 211 0.61 9.32 -22.49
C PRO A 211 0.35 9.30 -20.98
N ILE A 212 1.41 9.27 -20.20
CA ILE A 212 1.33 9.30 -18.73
C ILE A 212 1.15 10.75 -18.27
N SER A 213 0.10 11.01 -17.49
CA SER A 213 -0.17 12.32 -16.92
C SER A 213 0.59 12.52 -15.61
N PHE A 214 0.55 11.51 -14.74
CA PHE A 214 1.24 11.53 -13.45
C PHE A 214 1.90 10.19 -13.17
N VAL A 215 3.06 10.25 -12.51
CA VAL A 215 3.71 9.09 -11.92
C VAL A 215 3.94 9.40 -10.46
N SER A 216 3.41 8.57 -9.58
CA SER A 216 3.58 8.73 -8.14
C SER A 216 4.54 7.70 -7.57
N PRO A 217 5.78 8.09 -7.26
CA PRO A 217 6.85 7.18 -6.91
C PRO A 217 6.89 6.90 -5.40
N ALA A 218 7.17 5.66 -5.02
CA ALA A 218 7.50 5.30 -3.64
C ALA A 218 8.51 4.15 -3.59
N PHE A 219 9.46 4.26 -2.67
CA PHE A 219 10.36 3.15 -2.37
C PHE A 219 9.71 2.18 -1.40
N ASP A 220 9.85 0.88 -1.67
CA ASP A 220 9.58 -0.14 -0.67
C ASP A 220 10.80 -0.36 0.24
N SER A 221 10.66 -1.27 1.20
CA SER A 221 11.72 -1.60 2.15
C SER A 221 12.93 -2.30 1.58
N SER A 222 12.79 -2.94 0.42
CA SER A 222 13.93 -3.53 -0.30
C SER A 222 14.72 -2.46 -1.07
N GLY A 223 14.16 -1.25 -1.16
CA GLY A 223 14.73 -0.13 -1.89
C GLY A 223 14.39 -0.17 -3.38
N GLU A 224 13.41 -0.98 -3.78
CA GLU A 224 12.80 -0.99 -5.10
C GLU A 224 11.85 0.21 -5.24
N LEU A 225 11.89 0.85 -6.41
CA LEU A 225 11.10 2.04 -6.70
C LEU A 225 9.86 1.65 -7.51
N TRP A 226 8.71 1.81 -6.87
CA TRP A 226 7.41 1.60 -7.45
C TRP A 226 6.83 2.93 -7.93
N GLY A 227 5.97 2.87 -8.93
CA GLY A 227 5.22 4.03 -9.43
C GLY A 227 3.78 3.65 -9.75
N ILE A 228 2.82 4.47 -9.33
CA ILE A 228 1.46 4.41 -9.89
C ILE A 228 1.37 5.37 -11.06
N LEU A 229 0.87 4.87 -12.19
CA LEU A 229 0.70 5.62 -13.43
C LEU A 229 -0.76 6.04 -13.55
N ASP A 230 -0.95 7.34 -13.72
CA ASP A 230 -2.27 7.92 -13.97
C ASP A 230 -2.32 8.60 -15.34
N TYR A 231 -3.47 8.46 -15.99
CA TYR A 231 -3.69 8.84 -17.38
C TYR A 231 -4.73 9.95 -17.55
N ILE A 232 -5.02 10.74 -16.50
CA ILE A 232 -6.09 11.75 -16.52
C ILE A 232 -5.72 12.96 -17.42
N PRO A 233 -6.65 13.48 -18.25
CA PRO A 233 -7.99 12.96 -18.46
C PRO A 233 -7.96 11.63 -19.23
N PRO A 234 -8.82 10.67 -18.86
CA PRO A 234 -8.79 9.34 -19.45
C PRO A 234 -8.89 9.41 -20.97
N LEU A 235 -8.09 8.60 -21.68
CA LEU A 235 -8.00 8.58 -23.15
C LEU A 235 -9.32 8.22 -23.83
N SER A 236 -10.25 7.63 -23.07
CA SER A 236 -11.58 7.25 -23.52
C SER A 236 -12.53 7.30 -22.32
N THR A 237 -13.71 7.86 -22.53
CA THR A 237 -14.83 7.79 -21.59
C THR A 237 -15.69 6.55 -21.80
N THR A 238 -15.37 5.74 -22.82
CA THR A 238 -16.18 4.62 -23.30
C THR A 238 -15.79 3.28 -22.67
N TYR A 239 -14.58 3.19 -22.11
CA TYR A 239 -14.07 2.00 -21.41
C TYR A 239 -13.47 2.38 -20.07
N LEU A 240 -13.47 1.44 -19.13
CA LEU A 240 -12.85 1.62 -17.82
C LEU A 240 -11.36 1.89 -18.00
N GLN A 241 -10.85 2.93 -17.35
CA GLN A 241 -9.43 3.23 -17.33
C GLN A 241 -8.91 3.12 -15.91
N TRP A 242 -8.04 2.15 -15.73
CA TRP A 242 -7.38 1.91 -14.46
C TRP A 242 -6.04 2.62 -14.46
N SER A 243 -5.59 3.03 -13.28
CA SER A 243 -4.18 3.33 -13.08
C SER A 243 -3.37 2.05 -13.20
N ASP A 244 -2.18 2.14 -13.76
CA ASP A 244 -1.26 1.00 -13.84
C ASP A 244 -0.21 1.07 -12.74
N LEU A 245 0.33 -0.09 -12.36
CA LEU A 245 1.47 -0.19 -11.48
C LEU A 245 2.73 -0.38 -12.32
N ALA A 246 3.80 0.29 -11.95
CA ALA A 246 5.09 0.16 -12.62
C ALA A 246 6.25 0.08 -11.62
N GLN A 247 7.37 -0.43 -12.12
CA GLN A 247 8.68 -0.33 -11.48
C GLN A 247 9.55 0.66 -12.27
N ILE A 248 10.34 1.46 -11.55
CA ILE A 248 11.21 2.48 -12.14
C ILE A 248 12.66 2.14 -11.80
N SER A 249 13.48 1.99 -12.83
CA SER A 249 14.92 1.77 -12.65
C SER A 249 15.60 3.03 -12.10
N LEU A 250 16.22 2.92 -10.93
CA LEU A 250 16.93 4.04 -10.30
C LEU A 250 18.16 4.50 -11.09
N SER A 251 18.77 3.62 -11.89
CA SER A 251 20.00 3.93 -12.65
C SER A 251 19.73 4.46 -14.05
N THR A 252 18.58 4.12 -14.63
CA THR A 252 18.26 4.47 -16.03
C THR A 252 17.00 5.29 -16.20
N GLY A 253 16.17 5.42 -15.16
CA GLY A 253 14.84 6.06 -15.24
C GLY A 253 13.81 5.29 -16.06
N ALA A 254 14.20 4.12 -16.63
CA ALA A 254 13.31 3.31 -17.45
C ALA A 254 12.17 2.75 -16.61
N LEU A 255 10.96 2.83 -17.16
CA LEU A 255 9.74 2.34 -16.53
C LEU A 255 9.42 0.95 -17.09
N THR A 256 9.14 0.01 -16.20
CA THR A 256 8.55 -1.30 -16.54
C THR A 256 7.11 -1.30 -16.07
N ASP A 257 6.17 -1.21 -17.01
CA ASP A 257 4.74 -1.27 -16.73
C ASP A 257 4.35 -2.71 -16.38
N LEU A 258 3.82 -2.89 -15.18
CA LEU A 258 3.33 -4.17 -14.68
C LEU A 258 1.84 -4.35 -14.96
N GLY A 259 1.12 -3.33 -15.41
CA GLY A 259 -0.28 -3.35 -15.77
C GLY A 259 -1.24 -2.90 -14.66
N SER A 260 -2.53 -3.04 -14.94
CA SER A 260 -3.60 -2.35 -14.23
C SER A 260 -3.80 -2.74 -12.77
N ILE A 261 -4.02 -1.72 -11.95
CA ILE A 261 -4.47 -1.83 -10.56
C ILE A 261 -5.99 -1.92 -10.55
N THR A 262 -6.52 -3.08 -10.17
CA THR A 262 -7.96 -3.37 -10.23
C THR A 262 -8.53 -3.72 -8.84
N PRO A 263 -9.85 -3.63 -8.62
CA PRO A 263 -10.47 -4.19 -7.43
C PRO A 263 -10.24 -5.71 -7.38
N PRO A 264 -10.19 -6.33 -6.20
CA PRO A 264 -10.23 -7.78 -6.11
C PRO A 264 -11.45 -8.34 -6.85
N SER A 265 -11.30 -9.49 -7.50
CA SER A 265 -12.34 -10.11 -8.35
C SER A 265 -13.66 -10.43 -7.61
N SER A 266 -13.65 -10.43 -6.28
CA SER A 266 -14.83 -10.59 -5.43
C SER A 266 -15.74 -9.35 -5.38
N TYR A 267 -15.27 -8.19 -5.84
CA TYR A 267 -16.06 -6.96 -5.82
C TYR A 267 -17.01 -6.89 -7.01
N SER A 268 -18.27 -6.52 -6.75
CA SER A 268 -19.25 -6.21 -7.80
C SER A 268 -18.83 -4.95 -8.58
N VAL A 269 -19.14 -4.92 -9.88
CA VAL A 269 -18.99 -3.73 -10.74
C VAL A 269 -19.74 -2.50 -10.21
N ASN A 270 -20.77 -2.71 -9.39
CA ASN A 270 -21.54 -1.62 -8.76
C ASN A 270 -20.97 -1.20 -7.40
N SER A 271 -19.88 -1.80 -6.93
CA SER A 271 -19.28 -1.43 -5.66
C SER A 271 -18.60 -0.05 -5.76
N PRO A 272 -18.62 0.77 -4.69
CA PRO A 272 -17.90 2.05 -4.67
C PRO A 272 -16.42 1.91 -4.99
N THR A 273 -15.78 0.83 -4.52
CA THR A 273 -14.39 0.49 -4.82
C THR A 273 -14.15 0.36 -6.32
N PHE A 274 -15.03 -0.37 -7.02
CA PHE A 274 -14.91 -0.56 -8.47
C PHE A 274 -15.08 0.76 -9.22
N GLN A 275 -16.18 1.46 -8.96
CA GLN A 275 -16.53 2.67 -9.71
C GLN A 275 -15.49 3.79 -9.52
N ASN A 276 -15.05 4.03 -8.28
CA ASN A 276 -14.07 5.10 -8.03
C ASN A 276 -12.73 4.80 -8.69
N LEU A 277 -12.23 3.56 -8.63
CA LEU A 277 -10.95 3.20 -9.22
C LEU A 277 -10.95 3.33 -10.75
N SER A 278 -12.05 2.99 -11.42
CA SER A 278 -12.12 3.03 -12.89
C SER A 278 -12.41 4.41 -13.50
N TYR A 279 -12.92 5.37 -12.70
CA TYR A 279 -13.28 6.71 -13.18
C TYR A 279 -12.35 7.80 -12.68
N VAL A 280 -11.82 7.67 -11.46
CA VAL A 280 -10.96 8.69 -10.86
C VAL A 280 -9.48 8.32 -11.00
N GLY A 281 -9.15 7.02 -11.02
CA GLY A 281 -7.77 6.56 -10.98
C GLY A 281 -7.10 6.81 -9.62
N ILE A 282 -6.09 6.01 -9.31
CA ILE A 282 -5.18 6.27 -8.19
C ILE A 282 -4.11 7.23 -8.69
N ARG A 283 -3.96 8.38 -8.01
CA ARG A 283 -2.98 9.41 -8.39
C ARG A 283 -1.75 9.43 -7.52
N GLY A 284 -1.76 8.83 -6.33
CA GLY A 284 -0.57 8.77 -5.49
C GLY A 284 -0.29 7.43 -4.88
N LEU A 285 0.92 7.32 -4.34
CA LEU A 285 1.46 6.10 -3.78
C LEU A 285 2.35 6.47 -2.59
N ALA A 286 2.05 5.89 -1.44
CA ALA A 286 2.90 5.90 -0.27
C ALA A 286 3.09 4.48 0.21
N ILE A 287 4.32 3.99 0.19
CA ILE A 287 4.66 2.70 0.79
C ILE A 287 5.24 2.98 2.16
N ALA A 288 4.73 2.28 3.17
CA ALA A 288 5.23 2.46 4.52
C ALA A 288 6.72 2.07 4.54
N PRO A 289 7.60 2.94 5.04
CA PRO A 289 8.97 2.52 5.30
C PRO A 289 8.90 1.39 6.34
N ASN A 290 9.50 0.23 6.07
CA ASN A 290 9.63 -0.85 7.06
C ASN A 290 10.64 -0.44 8.14
N ALA A 291 10.30 0.59 8.90
CA ALA A 291 11.21 1.38 9.72
C ALA A 291 12.37 1.96 8.90
N PHE A 292 12.61 3.26 9.06
CA PHE A 292 13.99 3.74 8.97
C PHE A 292 14.77 2.87 9.98
N ALA A 293 15.61 1.97 9.47
CA ALA A 293 16.10 0.76 10.12
C ALA A 293 16.92 1.02 11.41
N GLY A 294 16.25 1.44 12.46
CA GLY A 294 16.78 1.74 13.79
C GLY A 294 15.76 1.66 14.91
N GLN A 295 14.45 1.60 14.60
CA GLN A 295 13.43 1.23 15.58
C GLN A 295 13.33 -0.29 15.58
N ASN A 296 13.82 -0.92 16.65
CA ASN A 296 13.59 -2.34 16.97
C ASN A 296 12.08 -2.59 17.10
N ILE A 297 11.36 -2.72 15.99
CA ILE A 297 10.12 -3.47 16.00
C ILE A 297 10.57 -4.89 16.28
N VAL A 298 10.44 -5.30 17.55
CA VAL A 298 10.53 -6.69 17.94
C VAL A 298 9.47 -7.39 17.11
N SER A 299 9.88 -7.92 15.95
CA SER A 299 9.12 -8.92 15.26
C SER A 299 8.85 -9.97 16.33
N THR A 300 7.60 -10.14 16.73
CA THR A 300 7.24 -11.29 17.56
C THR A 300 7.61 -12.49 16.70
N PRO A 301 8.71 -13.20 16.98
CA PRO A 301 9.14 -14.21 16.05
C PRO A 301 8.19 -15.35 16.32
N ALA A 302 7.24 -15.56 15.42
CA ALA A 302 6.38 -16.74 15.42
C ALA A 302 7.21 -18.04 15.40
N LEU A 303 8.51 -17.92 15.11
CA LEU A 303 9.52 -18.97 15.14
C LEU A 303 10.68 -18.68 16.11
N SER A 304 10.47 -17.92 17.19
CA SER A 304 11.53 -17.78 18.20
C SER A 304 11.75 -19.14 18.86
N TRP A 305 13.01 -19.49 19.12
CA TRP A 305 13.32 -20.73 19.84
C TRP A 305 12.60 -20.79 21.19
N ARG A 306 12.31 -19.64 21.81
CA ARG A 306 11.52 -19.50 23.04
C ARG A 306 10.05 -19.87 22.85
N ALA A 307 9.41 -19.42 21.77
CA ALA A 307 8.04 -19.80 21.43
C ALA A 307 7.95 -21.29 21.07
N ILE A 308 8.93 -21.82 20.35
CA ILE A 308 9.04 -23.25 20.04
C ILE A 308 9.22 -24.07 21.32
N ALA A 309 10.11 -23.64 22.23
CA ALA A 309 10.32 -24.29 23.52
C ALA A 309 9.04 -24.25 24.39
N ALA A 310 8.33 -23.12 24.42
CA ALA A 310 7.06 -23.01 25.13
C ALA A 310 6.00 -23.96 24.56
N LEU A 311 5.91 -24.09 23.23
CA LEU A 311 5.01 -25.04 22.56
C LEU A 311 5.40 -26.50 22.85
N ILE A 312 6.69 -26.84 22.84
CA ILE A 312 7.19 -28.17 23.22
C ILE A 312 6.84 -28.49 24.68
N VAL A 313 7.04 -27.55 25.61
CA VAL A 313 6.66 -27.74 27.01
C VAL A 313 5.15 -27.93 27.14
N LEU A 314 4.34 -27.14 26.43
CA LEU A 314 2.88 -27.25 26.48
C LEU A 314 2.40 -28.62 25.98
N THR A 315 2.96 -29.10 24.87
CA THR A 315 2.64 -30.42 24.30
C THR A 315 3.12 -31.57 25.19
N LEU A 316 4.28 -31.45 25.82
CA LEU A 316 4.77 -32.43 26.81
C LEU A 316 3.92 -32.46 28.07
N LEU A 317 3.44 -31.31 28.57
CA LEU A 317 2.54 -31.25 29.74
C LEU A 317 1.17 -31.89 29.43
N LEU A 318 0.63 -31.62 28.24
CA LEU A 318 -0.61 -32.25 27.77
C LEU A 318 -0.44 -33.77 27.57
N GLY A 319 0.73 -34.22 27.07
CA GLY A 319 1.05 -35.64 26.97
C GLY A 319 1.28 -36.32 28.32
N GLY A 320 1.95 -35.64 29.26
CA GLY A 320 2.32 -36.15 30.58
C GLY A 320 1.14 -36.31 31.53
N THR A 321 0.15 -35.40 31.47
CA THR A 321 -1.10 -35.53 32.24
C THR A 321 -1.92 -36.76 31.81
N TRP A 322 -1.75 -37.24 30.58
CA TRP A 322 -2.42 -38.43 30.05
C TRP A 322 -1.79 -39.75 30.53
N LEU A 323 -0.47 -39.80 30.66
CA LEU A 323 0.25 -40.98 31.19
C LEU A 323 -0.11 -41.27 32.66
N ARG A 324 -0.46 -40.24 33.44
CA ARG A 324 -0.82 -40.38 34.85
C ARG A 324 -2.19 -41.05 35.08
N ARG A 325 -3.07 -41.07 34.08
CA ARG A 325 -4.43 -41.67 34.16
C ARG A 325 -4.48 -43.16 33.77
N ARG A 326 -3.35 -43.78 33.39
CA ARG A 326 -3.26 -45.21 33.06
C ARG A 326 -2.45 -46.01 34.08
N ARG A 327 -2.69 -45.80 35.38
CA ARG A 327 -2.31 -46.81 36.38
C ARG A 327 -3.55 -47.64 36.68
N PRO A 328 -3.58 -48.93 36.31
CA PRO A 328 -4.61 -49.83 36.80
C PRO A 328 -4.47 -49.94 38.32
N SER A 329 -5.57 -49.77 39.04
CA SER A 329 -5.68 -50.16 40.44
C SER A 329 -5.61 -51.68 40.49
N CYS A 330 -4.55 -52.23 41.10
CA CYS A 330 -4.53 -53.63 41.56
C CYS A 330 -5.34 -53.76 42.85
#